data_AF-A0A0Q1DW99-F1
#
_entry.id   AF-A0A0Q1DW99-F1
#
_cell.length_a   1.000
_cell.length_b   1.000
_cell.length_c   1.000
_cell.angle_alpha   90.00
_cell.angle_beta   90.00
_cell.angle_gamma   90.00
#
_symmetry.space_group_name_H-M   'P 1'
#
loop_
_entity.id
_entity.type
_entity.pdbx_description
1 polymer ?
#
loop_
_entity_poly.entity_id
_entity_poly.type
_entity_poly.pdbx_seq_one_letter_code
_entity_poly.pdbx_strand_id
1 'polypeptide(L)'
;MKQPTYLYLLLLLFIVPLLGIAQDTEIPLPKENPFAEPGTDSRGVFGTDDRKEVNDVSGIDHYTRATAVMIPKDIVVNGRIYGYTLKQRLSRQFGTSNISNNVKFQEQPTVANCTGFLVTPDILVSAGHCILDLESAQDYYWLFDYTDKMKYNPDGYYIEYDDNDLFEVVEVLDGKLEGEGEYSEDYVVMKLDRKTGRLPYRIRTSGAPEVDRTVYTIGSPTGLPLKISTNSKVVDSDIENWFKTDIDAFPGNSGGPVFDYYGWIEGILVRGAVEYANGVYTGDYKYDSDCDCVQTVTFRDANWNAGCQVHKINKINYDLIYRFIYDNLEHSIETNNLAEFNRWSSYNWIFKKQYTIDRDPLENVLMRAASRSMTLDQSTMLQEMIKYNTGNYGADFEKRLVEFVFNYQFEPLKEAAAEYLNLDVATNGETVLWDKVKGNQKYQVNDLLVYGANYNLTDAYNNNLLHLSAQNGNKEMAQLFIDKGVSLEKENNRGWRPEKVAKKAGYKDLSKWLKKERKRRD
;
A
#
# COMPACT_ATOMS: atom_id res chain seq x y z
N MET A 1 -76.20 37.66 2.15
CA MET A 1 -75.54 38.79 2.85
C MET A 1 -74.33 38.25 3.59
N LYS A 2 -73.14 38.77 3.25
CA LYS A 2 -71.86 38.84 3.98
C LYS A 2 -71.43 37.66 4.88
N GLN A 3 -70.41 36.92 4.42
CA GLN A 3 -69.43 36.26 5.28
C GLN A 3 -68.53 37.29 6.00
N PRO A 4 -67.96 36.90 7.14
CA PRO A 4 -66.53 37.06 7.34
C PRO A 4 -65.83 35.76 7.78
N THR A 5 -64.67 35.60 7.16
CA THR A 5 -63.48 34.78 7.44
C THR A 5 -63.21 34.35 8.89
N TYR A 6 -63.04 33.04 9.09
CA TYR A 6 -62.24 32.44 10.16
C TYR A 6 -60.90 31.98 9.57
N LEU A 7 -59.80 32.56 10.04
CA LEU A 7 -58.43 32.17 9.68
C LEU A 7 -57.96 31.12 10.69
N TYR A 8 -58.03 29.83 10.32
CA TYR A 8 -57.42 28.74 11.09
C TYR A 8 -56.02 28.46 10.56
N LEU A 9 -55.06 28.51 11.48
CA LEU A 9 -53.67 28.10 11.33
C LEU A 9 -53.59 26.64 10.86
N LEU A 10 -52.98 26.38 9.70
CA LEU A 10 -52.66 25.04 9.21
C LEU A 10 -51.15 24.98 8.96
N LEU A 11 -50.47 24.22 9.82
CA LEU A 11 -49.08 23.80 9.67
C LEU A 11 -48.94 22.98 8.39
N LEU A 12 -48.11 23.44 7.45
CA LEU A 12 -47.67 22.67 6.30
C LEU A 12 -46.14 22.58 6.32
N LEU A 13 -45.65 21.40 6.68
CA LEU A 13 -44.28 20.94 6.48
C LEU A 13 -44.01 20.83 4.98
N PHE A 14 -43.05 21.62 4.49
CA PHE A 14 -42.37 21.37 3.23
C PHE A 14 -40.86 21.41 3.47
N ILE A 15 -40.23 20.25 3.32
CA ILE A 15 -38.78 20.05 3.26
C ILE A 15 -38.39 20.22 1.79
N VAL A 16 -37.52 21.18 1.48
CA VAL A 16 -36.81 21.31 0.20
C VAL A 16 -35.37 21.79 0.49
N PRO A 17 -34.35 21.28 -0.23
CA PRO A 17 -32.97 21.17 0.23
C PRO A 17 -32.11 22.38 -0.17
N LEU A 18 -30.96 22.55 0.48
CA LEU A 18 -29.95 23.53 0.06
C LEU A 18 -28.62 22.83 -0.25
N LEU A 19 -28.31 22.79 -1.54
CA LEU A 19 -26.97 22.67 -2.13
C LEU A 19 -26.44 24.09 -2.39
N GLY A 20 -25.20 24.36 -1.95
CA GLY A 20 -24.20 25.37 -2.40
C GLY A 20 -24.65 26.82 -2.75
N ILE A 21 -23.88 27.89 -2.52
CA ILE A 21 -22.46 28.13 -2.78
C ILE A 21 -22.01 29.39 -1.99
N ALA A 22 -20.70 29.46 -1.75
CA ALA A 22 -19.82 30.51 -1.22
C ALA A 22 -20.23 32.00 -1.35
N GLN A 23 -19.83 32.81 -0.35
CA GLN A 23 -18.86 33.89 -0.56
C GLN A 23 -18.28 34.44 0.76
N ASP A 24 -16.97 34.66 0.74
CA ASP A 24 -16.08 35.24 1.76
C ASP A 24 -16.52 36.60 2.31
N THR A 25 -16.13 36.92 3.54
CA THR A 25 -15.07 37.93 3.83
C THR A 25 -14.98 38.24 5.33
N GLU A 26 -13.88 37.83 5.95
CA GLU A 26 -12.93 38.76 6.57
C GLU A 26 -11.58 38.05 6.63
N ILE A 27 -10.63 38.58 5.86
CA ILE A 27 -9.24 38.13 5.76
C ILE A 27 -8.50 38.69 6.98
N PRO A 28 -7.95 37.86 7.89
CA PRO A 28 -6.84 38.29 8.70
C PRO A 28 -5.59 38.29 7.82
N LEU A 29 -4.92 39.45 7.77
CA LEU A 29 -3.56 39.61 7.24
C LEU A 29 -2.62 38.52 7.82
N PRO A 30 -1.60 38.11 7.05
CA PRO A 30 -0.88 36.85 7.26
C PRO A 30 -0.30 36.79 8.67
N LYS A 31 -0.60 35.72 9.41
CA LYS A 31 0.24 35.33 10.54
C LYS A 31 1.64 35.14 9.99
N GLU A 32 2.56 35.95 10.48
CA GLU A 32 3.99 35.85 10.16
C GLU A 32 4.45 34.39 10.30
N ASN A 33 5.12 33.92 9.25
CA ASN A 33 5.65 32.58 9.07
C ASN A 33 6.51 32.15 10.27
N PRO A 34 6.14 31.11 11.05
CA PRO A 34 6.95 30.67 12.20
C PRO A 34 8.17 29.80 11.80
N PHE A 35 8.54 29.73 10.52
CA PHE A 35 9.67 28.93 10.04
C PHE A 35 10.79 29.80 9.47
N ALA A 36 12.02 29.51 9.86
CA ALA A 36 13.21 30.01 9.19
C ALA A 36 13.32 29.45 7.77
N GLU A 37 13.88 30.23 6.84
CA GLU A 37 14.08 29.84 5.44
C GLU A 37 14.91 28.54 5.29
N PRO A 38 14.75 27.80 4.18
CA PRO A 38 15.47 26.55 3.93
C PRO A 38 16.99 26.76 3.91
N GLY A 39 17.69 26.24 4.92
CA GLY A 39 19.15 26.16 4.96
C GLY A 39 19.75 26.57 6.31
N THR A 40 20.33 25.59 7.00
CA THR A 40 21.32 25.67 8.13
C THR A 40 20.80 25.66 9.60
N ASP A 41 20.65 24.42 10.12
CA ASP A 41 20.93 23.77 11.43
C ASP A 41 20.70 24.37 12.85
N SER A 42 19.98 23.59 13.71
CA SER A 42 20.29 23.22 15.13
C SER A 42 19.10 22.45 15.83
N ARG A 43 19.33 21.34 16.60
CA ARG A 43 18.37 20.24 16.98
C ARG A 43 18.52 19.73 18.45
N GLY A 44 17.57 18.97 19.04
CA GLY A 44 17.69 18.42 20.43
C GLY A 44 16.47 17.63 20.98
N VAL A 45 16.48 17.30 22.28
CA VAL A 45 15.49 16.43 23.00
C VAL A 45 14.37 17.21 23.68
N PHE A 46 13.14 16.69 23.71
CA PHE A 46 12.01 17.26 24.45
C PHE A 46 11.80 16.60 25.81
N GLY A 47 12.00 17.36 26.88
CA GLY A 47 11.87 16.87 28.24
C GLY A 47 13.00 15.92 28.62
N THR A 48 12.67 14.64 28.81
CA THR A 48 13.66 13.59 29.11
C THR A 48 13.98 12.85 27.84
N ASP A 49 15.27 12.64 27.54
CA ASP A 49 15.71 11.85 26.39
C ASP A 49 15.04 10.47 26.44
N ASP A 50 14.15 10.21 25.49
CA ASP A 50 13.29 9.04 25.46
C ASP A 50 13.79 7.95 24.50
N ARG A 51 14.91 8.23 23.81
CA ARG A 51 15.53 7.32 22.85
C ARG A 51 15.96 6.04 23.55
N LYS A 52 15.66 4.92 22.89
CA LYS A 52 15.97 3.55 23.33
C LYS A 52 16.65 2.76 22.21
N GLU A 53 17.33 1.69 22.60
CA GLU A 53 17.74 0.69 21.63
C GLU A 53 16.53 0.01 21.01
N VAL A 54 16.58 -0.23 19.70
CA VAL A 54 15.50 -0.93 18.99
C VAL A 54 15.32 -2.36 19.50
N ASN A 55 16.38 -3.00 19.98
CA ASN A 55 16.31 -4.35 20.54
C ASN A 55 15.77 -4.42 21.97
N ASP A 56 15.61 -3.28 22.66
CA ASP A 56 15.00 -3.20 23.99
C ASP A 56 13.46 -3.08 23.93
N VAL A 57 12.88 -2.95 22.73
CA VAL A 57 11.44 -2.77 22.53
C VAL A 57 10.85 -3.97 21.79
N SER A 58 9.90 -4.65 22.41
CA SER A 58 9.23 -5.80 21.81
C SER A 58 8.21 -5.40 20.74
N GLY A 59 8.10 -6.19 19.66
CA GLY A 59 7.03 -6.05 18.68
C GLY A 59 7.32 -5.06 17.54
N ILE A 60 8.54 -4.54 17.47
CA ILE A 60 8.98 -3.63 16.40
C ILE A 60 10.01 -4.24 15.45
N ASP A 61 10.35 -5.53 15.61
CA ASP A 61 11.43 -6.17 14.86
C ASP A 61 11.30 -6.02 13.35
N HIS A 62 10.09 -6.19 12.79
CA HIS A 62 9.88 -6.04 11.35
C HIS A 62 9.98 -4.58 10.88
N TYR A 63 9.61 -3.61 11.71
CA TYR A 63 9.78 -2.18 11.42
C TYR A 63 11.26 -1.80 11.41
N THR A 64 12.01 -2.24 12.42
CA THR A 64 13.46 -2.08 12.50
C THR A 64 14.13 -2.69 11.27
N ARG A 65 13.79 -3.93 10.91
CA ARG A 65 14.35 -4.59 9.73
C ARG A 65 13.99 -3.91 8.42
N ALA A 66 12.86 -3.21 8.34
CA ALA A 66 12.44 -2.46 7.15
C ALA A 66 13.02 -1.04 7.10
N THR A 67 13.84 -0.65 8.07
CA THR A 67 14.49 0.66 8.16
C THR A 67 15.97 0.52 7.82
N ALA A 68 16.46 1.33 6.89
CA ALA A 68 17.84 1.35 6.44
C ALA A 68 18.52 2.66 6.86
N VAL A 69 19.85 2.64 6.85
CA VAL A 69 20.67 3.84 7.01
C VAL A 69 21.55 4.08 5.80
N MET A 70 21.78 5.34 5.50
CA MET A 70 22.61 5.80 4.40
C MET A 70 24.08 5.84 4.85
N ILE A 71 24.93 5.06 4.18
CA ILE A 71 26.35 4.88 4.50
C ILE A 71 27.20 5.43 3.33
N PRO A 72 28.13 6.37 3.56
CA PRO A 72 29.07 6.82 2.54
C PRO A 72 29.93 5.67 2.00
N LYS A 73 30.12 5.57 0.68
CA LYS A 73 30.91 4.48 0.08
C LYS A 73 32.40 4.54 0.43
N ASP A 74 32.94 5.73 0.68
CA ASP A 74 34.36 5.97 0.96
C ASP A 74 34.82 5.39 2.30
N ILE A 75 33.89 5.15 3.24
CA ILE A 75 34.17 4.50 4.52
C ILE A 75 33.96 2.99 4.51
N VAL A 76 33.58 2.40 3.38
CA VAL A 76 33.35 0.95 3.22
C VAL A 76 34.55 0.30 2.55
N VAL A 77 35.28 -0.55 3.29
CA VAL A 77 36.50 -1.20 2.80
C VAL A 77 36.57 -2.65 3.29
N ASN A 78 36.62 -3.61 2.35
CA ASN A 78 36.80 -5.04 2.61
C ASN A 78 35.81 -5.62 3.65
N GLY A 79 34.51 -5.39 3.47
CA GLY A 79 33.45 -5.92 4.35
C GLY A 79 33.37 -5.23 5.72
N ARG A 80 33.94 -4.02 5.84
CA ARG A 80 33.96 -3.22 7.06
C ARG A 80 33.54 -1.79 6.76
N ILE A 81 32.87 -1.16 7.73
CA ILE A 81 32.49 0.25 7.69
C ILE A 81 33.24 0.95 8.82
N TYR A 82 34.06 1.93 8.49
CA TYR A 82 34.93 2.63 9.45
C TYR A 82 34.25 3.87 10.01
N GLY A 83 34.37 4.09 11.33
CA GLY A 83 33.88 5.28 11.98
C GLY A 83 34.20 5.35 13.45
N TYR A 84 34.10 6.56 14.00
CA TYR A 84 34.34 6.84 15.42
C TYR A 84 33.11 6.53 16.26
N THR A 85 33.32 6.33 17.57
CA THR A 85 32.20 6.36 18.52
C THR A 85 31.66 7.77 18.67
N LEU A 86 30.42 7.90 19.16
CA LEU A 86 29.83 9.21 19.46
C LEU A 86 30.72 10.02 20.41
N LYS A 87 31.26 9.38 21.46
CA LYS A 87 32.20 10.01 22.41
C LYS A 87 33.42 10.57 21.70
N GLN A 88 34.04 9.78 20.83
CA GLN A 88 35.23 10.20 20.09
C GLN A 88 34.93 11.36 19.14
N ARG A 89 33.77 11.32 18.46
CA ARG A 89 33.30 12.38 17.58
C ARG A 89 33.06 13.69 18.35
N LEU A 90 32.33 13.64 19.46
CA LEU A 90 32.07 14.80 20.32
C LEU A 90 33.36 15.32 20.95
N SER A 91 34.26 14.44 21.38
CA SER A 91 35.52 14.87 22.00
C SER A 91 36.39 15.68 21.03
N ARG A 92 36.39 15.29 19.76
CA ARG A 92 37.08 16.02 18.69
C ARG A 92 36.39 17.34 18.36
N GLN A 93 35.06 17.34 18.31
CA GLN A 93 34.27 18.52 17.99
C GLN A 93 34.40 19.61 19.05
N PHE A 94 34.38 19.25 20.33
CA PHE A 94 34.39 20.20 21.46
C PHE A 94 35.76 20.36 22.11
N GLY A 95 36.77 19.59 21.72
CA GLY A 95 38.13 19.68 22.27
C GLY A 95 38.26 19.20 23.72
N THR A 96 37.30 18.43 24.24
CA THR A 96 37.31 17.87 25.60
C THR A 96 36.87 16.42 25.59
N SER A 97 37.50 15.58 26.41
CA SER A 97 37.09 14.18 26.60
C SER A 97 36.02 13.99 27.68
N ASN A 98 35.65 15.07 28.38
CA ASN A 98 34.65 15.03 29.43
C ASN A 98 33.25 15.09 28.81
N ILE A 99 32.60 13.93 28.69
CA ILE A 99 31.25 13.80 28.16
C ILE A 99 30.31 13.42 29.30
N SER A 100 29.25 14.20 29.48
CA SER A 100 28.27 13.98 30.54
C SER A 100 27.51 12.67 30.35
N ASN A 101 27.07 12.07 31.46
CA ASN A 101 26.23 10.87 31.46
C ASN A 101 24.87 11.07 30.80
N ASN A 102 24.40 12.31 30.60
CA ASN A 102 23.14 12.57 29.88
C ASN A 102 23.28 12.43 28.36
N VAL A 103 24.51 12.39 27.83
CA VAL A 103 24.76 11.98 26.45
C VAL A 103 24.63 10.46 26.39
N LYS A 104 23.55 9.96 25.80
CA LYS A 104 23.34 8.52 25.64
C LYS A 104 24.18 7.93 24.49
N PHE A 105 24.39 6.60 24.54
CA PHE A 105 25.00 5.81 23.46
C PHE A 105 26.44 6.19 23.08
N GLN A 106 27.18 6.78 24.02
CA GLN A 106 28.51 7.37 23.79
C GLN A 106 29.52 6.42 23.14
N GLU A 107 29.48 5.14 23.49
CA GLU A 107 30.47 4.15 23.07
C GLU A 107 30.09 3.45 21.75
N GLN A 108 28.96 3.82 21.14
CA GLN A 108 28.51 3.24 19.88
C GLN A 108 29.09 3.98 18.67
N PRO A 109 29.34 3.27 17.54
CA PRO A 109 29.84 3.86 16.31
C PRO A 109 28.83 4.84 15.70
N THR A 110 29.33 5.89 15.05
CA THR A 110 28.51 6.83 14.28
C THR A 110 28.95 6.82 12.82
N VAL A 111 28.33 5.98 11.98
CA VAL A 111 28.75 5.77 10.58
C VAL A 111 27.69 6.18 9.54
N ALA A 112 26.45 6.42 9.99
CA ALA A 112 25.34 6.75 9.11
C ALA A 112 25.10 8.27 8.96
N ASN A 113 24.58 8.67 7.80
CA ASN A 113 24.28 10.07 7.48
C ASN A 113 22.78 10.39 7.49
N CYS A 114 21.95 9.46 7.03
CA CYS A 114 20.49 9.58 6.97
C CYS A 114 19.83 8.22 7.19
N THR A 115 18.51 8.22 7.31
CA THR A 115 17.65 7.04 7.48
C THR A 115 16.69 6.93 6.30
N GLY A 116 16.22 5.73 5.99
CA GLY A 116 15.16 5.48 5.03
C GLY A 116 14.36 4.24 5.40
N PHE A 117 13.23 4.02 4.75
CA PHE A 117 12.36 2.88 5.05
C PHE A 117 11.70 2.29 3.80
N LEU A 118 11.45 0.97 3.84
CA LEU A 118 10.83 0.25 2.74
C LEU A 118 9.33 0.47 2.69
N VAL A 119 8.82 0.80 1.50
CA VAL A 119 7.38 0.87 1.19
C VAL A 119 6.95 -0.24 0.22
N THR A 120 7.89 -0.84 -0.50
CA THR A 120 7.74 -2.11 -1.24
C THR A 120 8.97 -2.99 -0.97
N PRO A 121 9.06 -4.23 -1.48
CA PRO A 121 10.25 -5.06 -1.30
C PRO A 121 11.55 -4.43 -1.82
N ASP A 122 11.50 -3.50 -2.77
CA ASP A 122 12.66 -2.84 -3.40
C ASP A 122 12.54 -1.32 -3.50
N ILE A 123 11.50 -0.67 -2.98
CA ILE A 123 11.36 0.78 -2.97
C ILE A 123 11.58 1.31 -1.55
N LEU A 124 12.55 2.22 -1.44
CA LEU A 124 12.94 2.90 -0.22
C LEU A 124 12.54 4.38 -0.30
N VAL A 125 12.01 4.91 0.80
CA VAL A 125 11.68 6.33 0.97
C VAL A 125 12.65 6.96 1.97
N SER A 126 13.08 8.19 1.69
CA SER A 126 13.93 9.01 2.58
C SER A 126 13.62 10.50 2.39
N ALA A 127 14.41 11.38 3.00
CA ALA A 127 14.32 12.83 2.85
C ALA A 127 15.09 13.29 1.59
N GLY A 128 14.53 14.25 0.87
CA GLY A 128 15.10 14.78 -0.37
C GLY A 128 16.38 15.58 -0.15
N HIS A 129 16.57 16.19 1.01
CA HIS A 129 17.85 16.84 1.35
C HIS A 129 19.00 15.85 1.62
N CYS A 130 18.72 14.56 1.80
CA CYS A 130 19.76 13.53 1.93
C CYS A 130 20.28 13.10 0.56
N ILE A 131 19.36 12.77 -0.33
CA ILE A 131 19.59 12.38 -1.72
C ILE A 131 18.43 12.95 -2.55
N LEU A 132 18.74 13.65 -3.64
CA LEU A 132 17.72 14.26 -4.50
C LEU A 132 17.59 13.54 -5.85
N ASP A 133 18.68 12.97 -6.35
CA ASP A 133 18.79 12.38 -7.67
C ASP A 133 19.69 11.15 -7.69
N LEU A 134 19.73 10.46 -8.84
CA LEU A 134 20.51 9.24 -8.97
C LEU A 134 22.02 9.49 -8.90
N GLU A 135 22.49 10.67 -9.30
CA GLU A 135 23.91 11.03 -9.25
C GLU A 135 24.39 11.11 -7.79
N SER A 136 23.68 11.88 -6.96
CA SER A 136 23.95 11.95 -5.51
C SER A 136 23.77 10.60 -4.81
N ALA A 137 22.86 9.75 -5.28
CA ALA A 137 22.66 8.42 -4.71
C ALA A 137 23.84 7.46 -4.93
N GLN A 138 24.67 7.67 -5.97
CA GLN A 138 25.77 6.76 -6.32
C GLN A 138 26.92 6.77 -5.32
N ASP A 139 27.02 7.81 -4.49
CA ASP A 139 28.06 7.97 -3.45
C ASP A 139 27.73 7.23 -2.15
N TYR A 140 26.56 6.59 -2.06
CA TYR A 140 26.06 5.97 -0.84
C TYR A 140 25.61 4.51 -1.05
N TYR A 141 25.75 3.74 0.02
CA TYR A 141 25.04 2.48 0.22
C TYR A 141 23.87 2.69 1.18
N TRP A 142 22.88 1.79 1.10
CA TRP A 142 21.82 1.65 2.09
C TRP A 142 22.01 0.36 2.87
N LEU A 143 22.30 0.47 4.15
CA LEU A 143 22.54 -0.66 5.05
C LEU A 143 21.31 -0.91 5.93
N PHE A 144 20.79 -2.13 5.87
CA PHE A 144 19.77 -2.60 6.80
C PHE A 144 20.39 -3.26 8.03
N ASP A 145 19.56 -3.50 9.05
CA ASP A 145 19.91 -4.20 10.29
C ASP A 145 21.06 -3.55 11.10
N TYR A 146 21.35 -2.27 10.82
CA TYR A 146 22.26 -1.41 11.59
C TYR A 146 21.72 -1.11 12.99
N THR A 147 21.88 -2.06 13.91
CA THR A 147 21.34 -2.01 15.28
C THR A 147 22.44 -2.16 16.33
N ASP A 148 22.09 -2.02 17.61
CA ASP A 148 23.00 -2.22 18.76
C ASP A 148 23.58 -3.63 18.88
N LYS A 149 23.08 -4.59 18.10
CA LYS A 149 23.66 -5.93 17.99
C LYS A 149 24.91 -5.99 17.12
N MET A 150 25.22 -4.94 16.36
CA MET A 150 26.42 -4.93 15.51
C MET A 150 27.69 -4.92 16.36
N LYS A 151 28.68 -5.70 15.92
CA LYS A 151 29.97 -5.81 16.59
C LYS A 151 30.88 -4.67 16.15
N TYR A 152 31.04 -3.67 17.02
CA TYR A 152 32.03 -2.61 16.83
C TYR A 152 33.40 -3.06 17.35
N ASN A 153 34.44 -2.90 16.52
CA ASN A 153 35.83 -3.06 16.90
C ASN A 153 36.42 -1.68 17.27
N PRO A 154 36.64 -1.39 18.57
CA PRO A 154 37.14 -0.09 19.00
C PRO A 154 38.61 0.16 18.64
N ASP A 155 39.43 -0.89 18.51
CA ASP A 155 40.85 -0.77 18.15
C ASP A 155 41.03 -0.44 16.66
N GLY A 156 40.15 -1.01 15.83
CA GLY A 156 40.14 -0.82 14.38
C GLY A 156 39.21 0.29 13.89
N TYR A 157 38.36 0.84 14.76
CA TYR A 157 37.35 1.85 14.45
C TYR A 157 36.39 1.40 13.33
N TYR A 158 35.88 0.16 13.40
CA TYR A 158 34.99 -0.35 12.36
C TYR A 158 33.88 -1.26 12.90
N ILE A 159 32.80 -1.36 12.12
CA ILE A 159 31.78 -2.42 12.23
C ILE A 159 31.91 -3.40 11.06
N GLU A 160 31.48 -4.65 11.28
CA GLU A 160 31.31 -5.65 10.22
C GLU A 160 29.83 -5.75 9.85
N TYR A 161 29.53 -6.00 8.57
CA TYR A 161 28.17 -6.11 8.04
C TYR A 161 28.02 -7.35 7.14
N ASP A 162 26.78 -7.75 6.87
CA ASP A 162 26.46 -8.79 5.89
C ASP A 162 26.21 -8.14 4.53
N ASP A 163 26.89 -8.60 3.47
CA ASP A 163 26.71 -8.07 2.11
C ASP A 163 25.26 -8.18 1.61
N ASN A 164 24.48 -9.14 2.13
CA ASN A 164 23.05 -9.26 1.81
C ASN A 164 22.21 -8.08 2.33
N ASP A 165 22.72 -7.35 3.31
CA ASP A 165 22.06 -6.22 3.96
C ASP A 165 22.48 -4.86 3.40
N LEU A 166 23.44 -4.84 2.46
CA LEU A 166 23.96 -3.65 1.81
C LEU A 166 23.37 -3.49 0.39
N PHE A 167 22.71 -2.37 0.12
CA PHE A 167 21.98 -2.12 -1.12
C PHE A 167 22.45 -0.85 -1.81
N GLU A 168 22.24 -0.80 -3.12
CA GLU A 168 22.48 0.39 -3.95
C GLU A 168 21.18 0.90 -4.53
N VAL A 169 21.13 2.21 -4.81
CA VAL A 169 20.02 2.81 -5.56
C VAL A 169 20.31 2.68 -7.04
N VAL A 170 19.35 2.13 -7.79
CA VAL A 170 19.43 1.99 -9.26
C VAL A 170 18.56 2.98 -10.01
N GLU A 171 17.58 3.57 -9.33
CA GLU A 171 16.65 4.54 -9.92
C GLU A 171 16.09 5.45 -8.82
N VAL A 172 16.00 6.75 -9.10
CA VAL A 172 15.22 7.69 -8.29
C VAL A 172 13.89 7.90 -9.00
N LEU A 173 12.80 7.47 -8.35
CA LEU A 173 11.44 7.52 -8.92
C LEU A 173 10.83 8.91 -8.82
N ASP A 174 11.13 9.61 -7.72
CA ASP A 174 10.75 11.00 -7.48
C ASP A 174 11.62 11.58 -6.37
N GLY A 175 11.95 12.87 -6.46
CA GLY A 175 12.84 13.57 -5.53
C GLY A 175 12.43 15.02 -5.43
N LYS A 176 12.13 15.47 -4.21
CA LYS A 176 11.61 16.81 -3.90
C LYS A 176 12.39 17.44 -2.76
N LEU A 177 12.89 18.64 -3.02
CA LEU A 177 13.47 19.54 -2.04
C LEU A 177 13.17 20.98 -2.48
N GLU A 178 11.90 21.37 -2.38
CA GLU A 178 11.42 22.64 -2.92
C GLU A 178 10.24 23.19 -2.13
N GLY A 179 9.84 24.42 -2.45
CA GLY A 179 8.76 25.13 -1.78
C GLY A 179 9.19 25.82 -0.49
N GLU A 180 8.26 26.58 0.08
CA GLU A 180 8.45 27.39 1.28
C GLU A 180 7.23 27.25 2.21
N GLY A 181 7.44 27.42 3.52
CA GLY A 181 6.38 27.42 4.51
C GLY A 181 5.56 26.12 4.52
N GLU A 182 4.23 26.25 4.41
CA GLU A 182 3.28 25.14 4.52
C GLU A 182 3.32 24.14 3.34
N TYR A 183 3.89 24.56 2.21
CA TYR A 183 4.00 23.77 0.99
C TYR A 183 5.39 23.16 0.78
N SER A 184 6.32 23.32 1.72
CA SER A 184 7.67 22.76 1.57
C SER A 184 7.63 21.23 1.42
N GLU A 185 8.29 20.72 0.39
CA GLU A 185 8.44 19.30 0.11
C GLU A 185 9.88 18.87 0.34
N ASP A 186 10.05 17.74 1.01
CA ASP A 186 11.37 17.19 1.34
C ASP A 186 11.24 15.66 1.41
N TYR A 187 11.34 15.00 0.26
CA TYR A 187 11.29 13.54 0.19
C TYR A 187 12.03 13.03 -1.03
N VAL A 188 12.40 11.75 -0.98
CA VAL A 188 12.89 11.02 -2.14
C VAL A 188 12.35 9.60 -2.10
N VAL A 189 11.98 9.08 -3.27
CA VAL A 189 11.52 7.72 -3.49
C VAL A 189 12.50 7.03 -4.43
N MET A 190 13.11 5.95 -3.97
CA MET A 190 14.25 5.31 -4.63
C MET A 190 13.98 3.82 -4.81
N LYS A 191 14.42 3.28 -5.94
CA LYS A 191 14.43 1.84 -6.20
C LYS A 191 15.81 1.28 -5.90
N LEU A 192 15.84 0.20 -5.13
CA LEU A 192 17.02 -0.57 -4.79
C LEU A 192 17.39 -1.55 -5.91
N ASP A 193 18.65 -1.97 -5.94
CA ASP A 193 19.22 -2.90 -6.90
C ASP A 193 18.56 -4.29 -6.91
N ARG A 194 17.94 -4.67 -5.79
CA ARG A 194 17.24 -5.95 -5.63
C ARG A 194 16.13 -5.89 -4.58
N LYS A 195 15.17 -6.82 -4.68
CA LYS A 195 14.14 -7.04 -3.67
C LYS A 195 14.76 -7.55 -2.37
N THR A 196 14.32 -6.98 -1.25
CA THR A 196 14.65 -7.43 0.09
C THR A 196 13.74 -8.59 0.53
N GLY A 197 14.19 -9.36 1.52
CA GLY A 197 13.34 -10.32 2.25
C GLY A 197 12.64 -9.68 3.47
N ARG A 198 12.46 -8.35 3.47
CA ARG A 198 11.95 -7.56 4.59
C ARG A 198 10.51 -7.16 4.31
N LEU A 199 9.70 -7.12 5.36
CA LEU A 199 8.29 -6.77 5.25
C LEU A 199 8.13 -5.23 5.20
N PRO A 200 7.65 -4.64 4.09
CA PRO A 200 7.59 -3.19 3.96
C PRO A 200 6.55 -2.55 4.88
N TYR A 201 6.72 -1.27 5.18
CA TYR A 201 5.77 -0.49 5.96
C TYR A 201 4.46 -0.26 5.19
N ARG A 202 3.35 -0.16 5.93
CA ARG A 202 2.09 0.37 5.40
C ARG A 202 2.09 1.89 5.53
N ILE A 203 1.35 2.58 4.66
CA ILE A 203 1.36 4.04 4.58
C ILE A 203 -0.05 4.61 4.69
N ARG A 204 -0.20 5.75 5.38
CA ARG A 204 -1.42 6.54 5.29
C ARG A 204 -1.63 7.00 3.84
N THR A 205 -2.86 6.92 3.35
CA THR A 205 -3.20 7.29 1.97
C THR A 205 -4.13 8.51 1.89
N SER A 206 -4.66 8.97 3.03
CA SER A 206 -5.54 10.13 3.09
C SER A 206 -5.60 10.74 4.50
N GLY A 207 -6.06 11.99 4.56
CA GLY A 207 -6.17 12.76 5.80
C GLY A 207 -4.81 13.19 6.36
N ALA A 208 -4.81 13.50 7.66
CA ALA A 208 -3.63 13.87 8.42
C ALA A 208 -3.67 13.14 9.78
N PRO A 209 -2.53 12.95 10.46
CA PRO A 209 -2.56 12.45 11.82
C PRO A 209 -3.28 13.43 12.76
N GLU A 210 -3.98 12.91 13.76
CA GLU A 210 -4.66 13.73 14.76
C GLU A 210 -3.65 14.33 15.75
N VAL A 211 -3.86 15.59 16.14
CA VAL A 211 -3.09 16.27 17.20
C VAL A 211 -3.21 15.50 18.52
N ASP A 212 -2.16 15.51 19.33
CA ASP A 212 -1.98 14.78 20.59
C ASP A 212 -1.95 13.24 20.46
N ARG A 213 -1.98 12.68 19.24
CA ARG A 213 -1.73 11.24 19.05
C ARG A 213 -0.27 10.89 19.17
N THR A 214 -0.01 9.77 19.83
CA THR A 214 1.33 9.19 19.93
C THR A 214 1.83 8.75 18.57
N VAL A 215 3.07 9.11 18.28
CA VAL A 215 3.82 8.68 17.10
C VAL A 215 5.18 8.15 17.51
N TYR A 216 5.72 7.28 16.68
CA TYR A 216 6.99 6.59 16.86
C TYR A 216 7.93 6.94 15.71
N THR A 217 9.23 6.90 15.95
CA THR A 217 10.22 6.94 14.88
C THR A 217 11.33 5.93 15.13
N ILE A 218 11.82 5.31 14.06
CA ILE A 218 13.05 4.51 14.08
C ILE A 218 14.05 5.22 13.19
N GLY A 219 15.24 5.52 13.70
CA GLY A 219 16.23 6.23 12.90
C GLY A 219 17.62 6.24 13.50
N SER A 220 18.55 6.90 12.82
CA SER A 220 19.97 6.93 13.15
C SER A 220 20.41 8.29 13.70
N PRO A 221 20.04 8.64 14.95
CA PRO A 221 20.42 9.92 15.54
C PRO A 221 21.94 10.06 15.63
N THR A 222 22.48 11.16 15.10
CA THR A 222 23.92 11.42 14.98
C THR A 222 24.69 10.29 14.25
N GLY A 223 24.01 9.50 13.43
CA GLY A 223 24.61 8.35 12.74
C GLY A 223 24.79 7.11 13.59
N LEU A 224 24.23 7.06 14.80
CA LEU A 224 24.23 5.91 15.70
C LEU A 224 23.46 4.70 15.11
N PRO A 225 23.69 3.47 15.59
CA PRO A 225 22.81 2.34 15.30
C PRO A 225 21.35 2.72 15.59
N LEU A 226 20.42 2.12 14.85
CA LEU A 226 19.00 2.50 14.90
C LEU A 226 18.50 2.60 16.34
N LYS A 227 17.84 3.72 16.64
CA LYS A 227 17.16 4.01 17.89
C LYS A 227 15.68 4.20 17.64
N ILE A 228 14.89 3.94 18.67
CA ILE A 228 13.46 4.23 18.66
C ILE A 228 13.12 5.31 19.69
N SER A 229 12.29 6.27 19.27
CA SER A 229 11.58 7.19 20.16
C SER A 229 10.14 6.72 20.30
N THR A 230 9.64 6.65 21.54
CA THR A 230 8.39 5.93 21.88
C THR A 230 7.38 6.76 22.63
N ASN A 231 7.75 7.97 23.02
CA ASN A 231 6.97 8.86 23.86
C ASN A 231 6.91 10.25 23.23
N SER A 232 6.45 10.28 21.97
CA SER A 232 6.25 11.51 21.21
C SER A 232 4.83 11.57 20.67
N LYS A 233 4.38 12.76 20.35
CA LYS A 233 3.04 13.06 19.86
C LYS A 233 3.06 14.08 18.74
N VAL A 234 1.95 14.14 18.02
CA VAL A 234 1.66 15.20 17.06
C VAL A 234 1.27 16.46 17.79
N VAL A 235 1.89 17.58 17.41
CA VAL A 235 1.70 18.90 18.02
C VAL A 235 0.85 19.80 17.13
N ASP A 236 0.99 19.66 15.81
CA ASP A 236 0.25 20.42 14.80
C ASP A 236 0.15 19.56 13.54
N SER A 237 -1.02 19.47 12.92
CA SER A 237 -1.24 18.73 11.68
C SER A 237 -2.08 19.47 10.63
N ASP A 238 -2.41 20.74 10.88
CA ASP A 238 -3.26 21.55 10.00
C ASP A 238 -2.51 22.06 8.75
N ILE A 239 -1.18 21.94 8.75
CA ILE A 239 -0.29 22.37 7.68
C ILE A 239 -0.39 21.43 6.47
N GLU A 240 -0.37 21.94 5.24
CA GLU A 240 -0.69 21.15 4.05
C GLU A 240 0.25 19.95 3.82
N ASN A 241 1.56 20.18 3.64
CA ASN A 241 2.50 19.14 3.20
C ASN A 241 3.21 18.41 4.34
N TRP A 242 3.12 18.90 5.57
CA TRP A 242 3.86 18.36 6.70
C TRP A 242 3.10 18.51 8.01
N PHE A 243 3.55 17.84 9.07
CA PHE A 243 3.01 17.98 10.42
C PHE A 243 4.16 18.06 11.44
N LYS A 244 3.85 18.61 12.62
CA LYS A 244 4.79 18.88 13.70
C LYS A 244 4.70 17.82 14.79
N THR A 245 5.84 17.43 15.35
CA THR A 245 5.92 16.50 16.49
C THR A 245 6.92 16.98 17.55
N ASP A 246 6.87 16.37 18.73
CA ASP A 246 7.87 16.49 19.81
C ASP A 246 8.81 15.27 19.85
N ILE A 247 9.14 14.72 18.68
CA ILE A 247 10.08 13.60 18.55
C ILE A 247 11.50 14.02 18.95
N ASP A 248 12.20 13.16 19.70
CA ASP A 248 13.62 13.32 20.02
C ASP A 248 14.51 13.02 18.79
N ALA A 249 14.56 13.97 17.86
CA ALA A 249 15.28 13.83 16.59
C ALA A 249 16.60 14.63 16.54
N PHE A 250 17.64 13.92 16.12
CA PHE A 250 18.99 14.43 15.85
C PHE A 250 19.30 14.32 14.34
N PRO A 251 20.30 15.06 13.80
CA PRO A 251 20.84 14.81 12.46
C PRO A 251 21.08 13.32 12.22
N GLY A 252 20.78 12.80 11.03
CA GLY A 252 20.84 11.37 10.76
C GLY A 252 19.51 10.62 10.89
N ASN A 253 18.54 11.15 11.65
CA ASN A 253 17.16 10.64 11.56
C ASN A 253 16.43 11.11 10.30
N SER A 254 16.97 12.07 9.56
CA SER A 254 16.41 12.54 8.30
C SER A 254 16.07 11.37 7.38
N GLY A 255 14.83 11.33 6.89
CA GLY A 255 14.27 10.26 6.07
C GLY A 255 13.71 9.07 6.85
N GLY A 256 13.82 9.07 8.19
CA GLY A 256 13.28 8.02 9.03
C GLY A 256 11.75 7.97 9.03
N PRO A 257 11.15 6.77 9.19
CA PRO A 257 9.71 6.61 9.25
C PRO A 257 9.14 7.19 10.55
N VAL A 258 8.11 8.04 10.43
CA VAL A 258 7.23 8.40 11.54
C VAL A 258 5.92 7.65 11.40
N PHE A 259 5.53 6.88 12.41
CA PHE A 259 4.39 5.96 12.31
C PHE A 259 3.52 5.93 13.57
N ASP A 260 2.28 5.50 13.39
CA ASP A 260 1.29 5.37 14.45
C ASP A 260 1.43 4.06 15.25
N TYR A 261 0.60 3.90 16.28
CA TYR A 261 0.55 2.68 17.09
C TYR A 261 0.26 1.39 16.30
N TYR A 262 -0.39 1.50 15.15
CA TYR A 262 -0.74 0.38 14.28
C TYR A 262 0.32 0.10 13.19
N GLY A 263 1.42 0.88 13.18
CA GLY A 263 2.52 0.76 12.23
C GLY A 263 2.23 1.31 10.85
N TRP A 264 1.28 2.24 10.73
CA TRP A 264 1.08 3.01 9.51
C TRP A 264 2.01 4.20 9.52
N ILE A 265 2.80 4.37 8.46
CA ILE A 265 3.58 5.58 8.26
C ILE A 265 2.62 6.76 8.15
N GLU A 266 2.87 7.74 8.99
CA GLU A 266 2.24 9.05 8.98
C GLU A 266 3.07 10.03 8.13
N GLY A 267 4.39 9.86 8.13
CA GLY A 267 5.27 10.69 7.31
C GLY A 267 6.75 10.34 7.41
N ILE A 268 7.54 11.20 6.80
CA ILE A 268 8.98 11.13 6.66
C ILE A 268 9.58 12.22 7.55
N LEU A 269 10.43 11.86 8.50
CA LEU A 269 11.06 12.85 9.36
C LEU A 269 12.10 13.65 8.56
N VAL A 270 11.90 14.96 8.42
CA VAL A 270 12.72 15.79 7.51
C VAL A 270 13.51 16.86 8.25
N ARG A 271 13.01 17.37 9.38
CA ARG A 271 13.74 18.35 10.20
C ARG A 271 13.53 18.11 11.68
N GLY A 272 14.53 18.47 12.47
CA GLY A 272 14.42 18.52 13.93
C GLY A 272 14.12 19.93 14.45
N ALA A 273 13.92 20.01 15.76
CA ALA A 273 13.55 21.21 16.51
C ALA A 273 14.64 22.29 16.66
N VAL A 274 14.35 23.56 16.31
CA VAL A 274 15.31 24.70 16.41
C VAL A 274 14.89 25.76 17.44
N GLU A 275 15.83 26.28 18.25
CA GLU A 275 15.62 27.50 19.07
C GLU A 275 16.81 28.48 18.95
N TYR A 276 16.51 29.77 19.10
CA TYR A 276 17.45 30.89 19.02
C TYR A 276 17.70 31.49 20.41
N ALA A 277 18.80 31.13 21.08
CA ALA A 277 19.16 31.69 22.38
C ALA A 277 20.26 32.76 22.23
N ASN A 278 20.00 33.99 22.66
CA ASN A 278 20.99 35.08 22.75
C ASN A 278 21.75 35.39 21.44
N GLY A 279 21.15 35.14 20.26
CA GLY A 279 21.82 35.37 18.98
C GLY A 279 22.79 34.27 18.55
N VAL A 280 22.80 33.12 19.24
CA VAL A 280 23.68 31.97 18.96
C VAL A 280 22.86 30.69 18.88
N TYR A 281 23.01 29.95 17.78
CA TYR A 281 22.41 28.63 17.57
C TYR A 281 23.01 27.59 18.53
N THR A 282 22.20 26.68 19.09
CA THR A 282 22.67 25.64 20.05
C THR A 282 22.38 24.21 19.55
N GLY A 283 23.33 23.56 18.87
CA GLY A 283 23.17 22.21 18.29
C GLY A 283 22.85 21.09 19.30
N ASP A 284 22.72 19.84 18.82
CA ASP A 284 22.27 18.66 19.63
C ASP A 284 23.02 18.42 20.94
N TYR A 285 24.27 18.83 20.94
CA TYR A 285 25.17 18.76 22.06
C TYR A 285 25.77 20.16 22.27
N LYS A 286 25.97 20.51 23.53
CA LYS A 286 26.61 21.77 23.93
C LYS A 286 27.72 21.49 24.93
N TYR A 287 28.72 22.34 24.94
CA TYR A 287 29.65 22.42 26.06
C TYR A 287 28.99 23.19 27.21
N ASP A 288 29.01 22.61 28.40
CA ASP A 288 28.53 23.22 29.63
C ASP A 288 29.73 23.52 30.54
N SER A 289 29.95 24.81 30.79
CA SER A 289 31.05 25.32 31.61
C SER A 289 30.92 24.95 33.09
N ASP A 290 29.71 24.70 33.58
CA ASP A 290 29.48 24.42 35.00
C ASP A 290 29.98 23.02 35.38
N CYS A 291 29.89 22.06 34.46
CA CYS A 291 30.42 20.71 34.63
C CYS A 291 31.75 20.46 33.89
N ASP A 292 32.23 21.44 33.12
CA ASP A 292 33.34 21.30 32.16
C ASP A 292 33.15 20.08 31.23
N CYS A 293 31.94 19.91 30.70
CA CYS A 293 31.55 18.68 30.00
C CYS A 293 30.63 18.93 28.81
N VAL A 294 30.63 18.03 27.84
CA VAL A 294 29.66 18.04 26.72
C VAL A 294 28.36 17.38 27.19
N GLN A 295 27.23 18.02 26.94
CA GLN A 295 25.90 17.57 27.33
C GLN A 295 24.94 17.60 26.14
N THR A 296 23.91 16.76 26.19
CA THR A 296 22.77 16.85 25.25
C THR A 296 21.95 18.11 25.51
N VAL A 297 21.53 18.78 24.44
CA VAL A 297 20.60 19.91 24.52
C VAL A 297 19.18 19.40 24.74
N THR A 298 18.51 19.97 25.74
CA THR A 298 17.14 19.64 26.13
C THR A 298 16.23 20.87 26.07
N PHE A 299 15.03 20.65 25.56
CA PHE A 299 13.93 21.61 25.46
C PHE A 299 12.82 21.23 26.43
N ARG A 300 12.00 22.19 26.85
CA ARG A 300 10.88 21.93 27.78
C ARG A 300 9.73 21.17 27.11
N ASP A 301 9.26 21.67 25.98
CA ASP A 301 8.21 21.07 25.15
C ASP A 301 8.29 21.62 23.71
N ALA A 302 7.50 21.06 22.80
CA ALA A 302 7.41 21.50 21.41
C ALA A 302 6.24 22.46 21.13
N ASN A 303 5.42 22.82 22.13
CA ASN A 303 4.26 23.68 21.92
C ASN A 303 4.68 25.13 21.64
N TRP A 304 5.80 25.56 22.23
CA TRP A 304 6.30 26.94 22.12
C TRP A 304 7.68 27.05 21.46
N ASN A 305 8.25 25.92 21.02
CA ASN A 305 9.55 25.83 20.33
C ASN A 305 9.35 25.32 18.89
N ALA A 306 10.34 25.45 18.00
CA ALA A 306 10.26 24.73 16.73
C ALA A 306 10.31 23.23 17.03
N GLY A 307 9.38 22.47 16.45
CA GLY A 307 9.25 21.03 16.65
C GLY A 307 9.95 20.27 15.55
N CYS A 308 9.86 18.95 15.60
CA CYS A 308 10.29 18.13 14.47
C CYS A 308 9.26 18.24 13.34
N GLN A 309 9.76 18.48 12.13
CA GLN A 309 8.95 18.55 10.91
C GLN A 309 8.94 17.19 10.24
N VAL A 310 7.73 16.72 9.92
CA VAL A 310 7.50 15.44 9.27
C VAL A 310 6.72 15.67 7.98
N HIS A 311 7.31 15.36 6.82
CA HIS A 311 6.62 15.43 5.54
C HIS A 311 5.54 14.34 5.49
N LYS A 312 4.30 14.71 5.18
CA LYS A 312 3.16 13.77 5.20
C LYS A 312 3.33 12.74 4.09
N ILE A 313 3.24 11.45 4.42
CA ILE A 313 3.50 10.38 3.43
C ILE A 313 2.47 10.39 2.29
N ASN A 314 1.25 10.85 2.54
CA ASN A 314 0.21 10.96 1.51
C ASN A 314 0.31 12.23 0.65
N LYS A 315 1.38 13.02 0.82
CA LYS A 315 1.69 14.21 0.02
C LYS A 315 2.80 13.97 -1.00
N ILE A 316 3.39 12.77 -1.02
CA ILE A 316 4.18 12.32 -2.17
C ILE A 316 3.27 12.13 -3.39
N ASN A 317 3.87 12.05 -4.59
CA ASN A 317 3.15 11.78 -5.83
C ASN A 317 2.16 10.60 -5.69
N TYR A 318 0.88 10.84 -5.97
CA TYR A 318 -0.20 9.87 -5.78
C TYR A 318 -0.05 8.63 -6.67
N ASP A 319 0.58 8.75 -7.85
CA ASP A 319 0.84 7.59 -8.71
C ASP A 319 1.83 6.62 -8.05
N LEU A 320 2.76 7.14 -7.24
CA LEU A 320 3.68 6.32 -6.44
C LEU A 320 2.95 5.62 -5.29
N ILE A 321 1.98 6.27 -4.65
CA ILE A 321 1.16 5.64 -3.61
C ILE A 321 0.40 4.43 -4.17
N TYR A 322 -0.23 4.58 -5.34
CA TYR A 322 -0.89 3.47 -6.02
C TYR A 322 0.09 2.36 -6.37
N ARG A 323 1.27 2.76 -6.87
CA ARG A 323 2.36 1.84 -7.16
C ARG A 323 2.78 1.03 -5.95
N PHE A 324 2.96 1.64 -4.78
CA PHE A 324 3.42 0.91 -3.60
C PHE A 324 2.45 -0.19 -3.21
N ILE A 325 1.16 0.13 -3.16
CA ILE A 325 0.12 -0.84 -2.78
C ILE A 325 0.03 -1.97 -3.81
N TYR A 326 0.02 -1.62 -5.10
CA TYR A 326 -0.03 -2.60 -6.17
C TYR A 326 1.21 -3.51 -6.18
N ASP A 327 2.43 -2.96 -6.08
CA ASP A 327 3.67 -3.74 -6.16
C ASP A 327 3.77 -4.76 -5.00
N ASN A 328 3.27 -4.40 -3.81
CA ASN A 328 3.18 -5.36 -2.68
C ASN A 328 2.13 -6.45 -2.91
N LEU A 329 0.94 -6.10 -3.44
CA LEU A 329 -0.08 -7.09 -3.76
C LEU A 329 0.39 -8.04 -4.85
N GLU A 330 0.98 -7.52 -5.92
CA GLU A 330 1.60 -8.30 -6.99
C GLU A 330 2.67 -9.24 -6.42
N HIS A 331 3.59 -8.74 -5.60
CA HIS A 331 4.61 -9.56 -4.96
C HIS A 331 4.01 -10.70 -4.12
N SER A 332 2.98 -10.41 -3.33
CA SER A 332 2.31 -11.42 -2.50
C SER A 332 1.61 -12.50 -3.33
N ILE A 333 1.07 -12.14 -4.50
CA ILE A 333 0.43 -13.08 -5.43
C ILE A 333 1.49 -13.98 -6.08
N GLU A 334 2.58 -13.38 -6.58
CA GLU A 334 3.67 -14.09 -7.26
C GLU A 334 4.38 -15.07 -6.32
N THR A 335 4.50 -14.72 -5.05
CA THR A 335 5.12 -15.56 -4.01
C THR A 335 4.13 -16.49 -3.30
N ASN A 336 2.84 -16.43 -3.64
CA ASN A 336 1.77 -17.17 -2.96
C ASN A 336 1.79 -16.95 -1.42
N ASN A 337 1.92 -15.70 -0.98
CA ASN A 337 1.97 -15.30 0.42
C ASN A 337 0.65 -14.65 0.88
N LEU A 338 -0.27 -15.46 1.40
CA LEU A 338 -1.60 -14.99 1.83
C LEU A 338 -1.54 -13.98 3.00
N ALA A 339 -0.58 -14.14 3.91
CA ALA A 339 -0.44 -13.24 5.06
C ALA A 339 -0.07 -11.81 4.62
N GLU A 340 0.86 -11.71 3.66
CA GLU A 340 1.24 -10.43 3.06
C GLU A 340 0.12 -9.85 2.20
N PHE A 341 -0.57 -10.68 1.41
CA PHE A 341 -1.74 -10.24 0.66
C PHE A 341 -2.79 -9.62 1.57
N ASN A 342 -3.15 -10.30 2.68
CA ASN A 342 -4.15 -9.80 3.63
C ASN A 342 -3.75 -8.49 4.32
N ARG A 343 -2.44 -8.25 4.50
CA ARG A 343 -1.95 -6.97 5.03
C ARG A 343 -2.24 -5.83 4.06
N TRP A 344 -2.05 -6.05 2.76
CA TRP A 344 -2.20 -5.05 1.71
C TRP A 344 -3.60 -5.00 1.09
N SER A 345 -4.41 -6.04 1.22
CA SER A 345 -5.81 -6.02 0.76
C SER A 345 -6.71 -5.11 1.62
N SER A 346 -6.20 -4.64 2.77
CA SER A 346 -6.82 -3.56 3.55
C SER A 346 -7.01 -2.27 2.75
N TYR A 347 -6.18 -2.04 1.72
CA TYR A 347 -6.36 -0.99 0.72
C TYR A 347 -7.30 -1.45 -0.41
N ASN A 348 -8.44 -2.04 -0.07
CA ASN A 348 -9.32 -2.74 -1.02
C ASN A 348 -9.79 -1.89 -2.22
N TRP A 349 -9.75 -0.56 -2.10
CA TRP A 349 -10.04 0.36 -3.19
C TRP A 349 -9.12 0.16 -4.39
N ILE A 350 -7.87 -0.32 -4.18
CA ILE A 350 -6.87 -0.54 -5.24
C ILE A 350 -7.32 -1.56 -6.29
N PHE A 351 -8.22 -2.47 -5.94
CA PHE A 351 -8.72 -3.48 -6.89
C PHE A 351 -9.57 -2.85 -8.01
N LYS A 352 -10.09 -1.63 -7.81
CA LYS A 352 -10.87 -0.95 -8.84
C LYS A 352 -9.98 -0.48 -9.99
N LYS A 353 -10.44 -0.72 -11.22
CA LYS A 353 -9.74 -0.38 -12.48
C LYS A 353 -9.17 1.04 -12.54
N GLN A 354 -9.82 2.03 -11.91
CA GLN A 354 -9.37 3.42 -11.92
C GLN A 354 -8.00 3.64 -11.24
N TYR A 355 -7.56 2.72 -10.38
CA TYR A 355 -6.27 2.81 -9.68
C TYR A 355 -5.20 1.89 -10.30
N THR A 356 -5.55 1.17 -11.36
CA THR A 356 -4.67 0.24 -12.09
C THR A 356 -4.61 0.55 -13.58
N ILE A 357 -4.96 1.77 -14.01
CA ILE A 357 -5.18 2.11 -15.43
C ILE A 357 -3.97 1.75 -16.31
N ASP A 358 -2.75 2.00 -15.84
CA ASP A 358 -1.50 1.71 -16.57
C ASP A 358 -0.88 0.36 -16.19
N ARG A 359 -1.63 -0.47 -15.46
CA ARG A 359 -1.18 -1.76 -14.92
C ARG A 359 -2.16 -2.86 -15.28
N ASP A 360 -1.68 -4.08 -15.20
CA ASP A 360 -2.54 -5.22 -15.39
C ASP A 360 -3.41 -5.41 -14.14
N PRO A 361 -4.71 -5.73 -14.24
CA PRO A 361 -5.50 -6.05 -13.05
C PRO A 361 -4.86 -7.17 -12.22
N LEU A 362 -4.89 -7.05 -10.89
CA LEU A 362 -4.28 -8.04 -9.99
C LEU A 362 -4.89 -9.44 -10.17
N GLU A 363 -6.15 -9.52 -10.60
CA GLU A 363 -6.80 -10.75 -10.99
C GLU A 363 -6.10 -11.41 -12.19
N ASN A 364 -5.62 -10.64 -13.19
CA ASN A 364 -4.83 -11.19 -14.31
C ASN A 364 -3.46 -11.70 -13.83
N VAL A 365 -2.81 -10.97 -12.92
CA VAL A 365 -1.55 -11.40 -12.29
C VAL A 365 -1.76 -12.76 -11.63
N LEU A 366 -2.81 -12.88 -10.82
CA LEU A 366 -3.15 -14.12 -10.13
C LEU A 366 -3.52 -15.24 -11.11
N MET A 367 -4.33 -14.95 -12.13
CA MET A 367 -4.70 -15.92 -13.17
C MET A 367 -3.46 -16.48 -13.89
N ARG A 368 -2.44 -15.66 -14.15
CA ARG A 368 -1.16 -16.14 -14.69
C ARG A 368 -0.41 -17.01 -13.69
N ALA A 369 -0.26 -16.54 -12.45
CA ALA A 369 0.45 -17.26 -11.40
C ALA A 369 -0.18 -18.64 -11.11
N ALA A 370 -1.51 -18.74 -11.20
CA ALA A 370 -2.28 -19.97 -10.96
C ALA A 370 -2.59 -20.78 -12.24
N SER A 371 -2.11 -20.35 -13.42
CA SER A 371 -2.52 -20.90 -14.72
C SER A 371 -2.31 -22.42 -14.91
N ARG A 372 -1.35 -23.02 -14.19
CA ARG A 372 -1.12 -24.48 -14.21
C ARG A 372 -1.84 -25.21 -13.09
N SER A 373 -1.91 -24.60 -11.92
CA SER A 373 -2.52 -25.13 -10.70
C SER A 373 -2.79 -23.97 -9.77
N MET A 374 -3.96 -23.95 -9.13
CA MET A 374 -4.33 -22.94 -8.15
C MET A 374 -4.25 -23.51 -6.74
N THR A 375 -3.67 -22.76 -5.82
CA THR A 375 -3.62 -23.09 -4.39
C THR A 375 -4.87 -22.60 -3.65
N LEU A 376 -5.08 -23.07 -2.41
CA LEU A 376 -6.13 -22.54 -1.54
C LEU A 376 -5.89 -21.05 -1.22
N ASP A 377 -4.63 -20.65 -1.07
CA ASP A 377 -4.28 -19.25 -0.81
C ASP A 377 -4.63 -18.36 -2.01
N GLN A 378 -4.29 -18.78 -3.24
CA GLN A 378 -4.65 -18.07 -4.46
C GLN A 378 -6.16 -18.01 -4.66
N SER A 379 -6.91 -19.07 -4.34
CA SER A 379 -8.37 -19.01 -4.44
C SER A 379 -8.97 -18.01 -3.44
N THR A 380 -8.39 -17.91 -2.24
CA THR A 380 -8.75 -16.91 -1.22
C THR A 380 -8.41 -15.49 -1.67
N MET A 381 -7.21 -15.27 -2.23
CA MET A 381 -6.79 -13.98 -2.78
C MET A 381 -7.74 -13.51 -3.89
N LEU A 382 -8.06 -14.40 -4.84
CA LEU A 382 -8.93 -14.06 -5.96
C LEU A 382 -10.37 -13.78 -5.51
N GLN A 383 -10.88 -14.52 -4.52
CA GLN A 383 -12.18 -14.24 -3.91
C GLN A 383 -12.25 -12.82 -3.36
N GLU A 384 -11.22 -12.37 -2.65
CA GLU A 384 -11.17 -11.03 -2.07
C GLU A 384 -11.13 -9.94 -3.16
N MET A 385 -10.37 -10.16 -4.24
CA MET A 385 -10.33 -9.22 -5.38
C MET A 385 -11.71 -9.08 -6.06
N ILE A 386 -12.36 -10.21 -6.36
CA ILE A 386 -13.68 -10.26 -6.99
C ILE A 386 -14.71 -9.46 -6.17
N LYS A 387 -14.69 -9.64 -4.85
CA LYS A 387 -15.62 -8.98 -3.92
C LYS A 387 -15.53 -7.44 -3.98
N TYR A 388 -14.32 -6.88 -4.05
CA TYR A 388 -14.12 -5.42 -4.00
C TYR A 388 -14.06 -4.73 -5.36
N ASN A 389 -14.01 -5.49 -6.46
CA ASN A 389 -14.01 -4.96 -7.83
C ASN A 389 -15.33 -5.20 -8.59
N THR A 390 -16.43 -5.41 -7.84
CA THR A 390 -17.78 -5.63 -8.38
C THR A 390 -18.21 -4.58 -9.41
N GLY A 391 -18.66 -5.04 -10.57
CA GLY A 391 -19.30 -4.20 -11.60
C GLY A 391 -18.37 -3.29 -12.42
N ASN A 392 -17.05 -3.38 -12.24
CA ASN A 392 -16.07 -2.55 -12.99
C ASN A 392 -15.34 -3.32 -14.09
N TYR A 393 -15.69 -4.58 -14.31
CA TYR A 393 -15.06 -5.40 -15.34
C TYR A 393 -15.63 -5.07 -16.73
N GLY A 394 -14.75 -4.99 -17.73
CA GLY A 394 -15.18 -5.02 -19.13
C GLY A 394 -15.64 -6.43 -19.50
N ALA A 395 -16.62 -6.55 -20.40
CA ALA A 395 -17.26 -7.83 -20.72
C ALA A 395 -16.28 -8.96 -21.08
N ASP A 396 -15.25 -8.67 -21.88
CA ASP A 396 -14.22 -9.66 -22.26
C ASP A 396 -13.40 -10.15 -21.06
N PHE A 397 -13.05 -9.23 -20.15
CA PHE A 397 -12.29 -9.56 -18.97
C PHE A 397 -13.14 -10.35 -17.96
N GLU A 398 -14.37 -9.89 -17.71
CA GLU A 398 -15.29 -10.57 -16.80
C GLU A 398 -15.58 -12.00 -17.27
N LYS A 399 -15.82 -12.20 -18.56
CA LYS A 399 -16.03 -13.54 -19.13
C LYS A 399 -14.82 -14.44 -18.89
N ARG A 400 -13.60 -13.94 -19.14
CA ARG A 400 -12.36 -14.70 -18.90
C ARG A 400 -12.18 -15.05 -17.42
N LEU A 401 -12.55 -14.14 -16.52
CA LEU A 401 -12.47 -14.37 -15.08
C LEU A 401 -13.47 -15.43 -14.62
N VAL A 402 -14.72 -15.36 -15.08
CA VAL A 402 -15.74 -16.41 -14.82
C VAL A 402 -15.26 -17.75 -15.37
N GLU A 403 -14.77 -17.80 -16.60
CA GLU A 403 -14.24 -19.04 -17.17
C GLU A 403 -13.09 -19.62 -16.34
N PHE A 404 -12.17 -18.77 -15.90
CA PHE A 404 -11.05 -19.17 -15.08
C PHE A 404 -11.49 -19.77 -13.74
N VAL A 405 -12.38 -19.09 -13.00
CA VAL A 405 -12.91 -19.58 -11.72
C VAL A 405 -13.52 -20.97 -11.88
N PHE A 406 -14.37 -21.17 -12.89
CA PHE A 406 -15.08 -22.43 -13.09
C PHE A 406 -14.22 -23.56 -13.67
N ASN A 407 -12.96 -23.29 -14.05
CA ASN A 407 -12.02 -24.36 -14.39
C ASN A 407 -11.47 -25.09 -13.15
N TYR A 408 -11.56 -24.48 -11.96
CA TYR A 408 -11.04 -25.05 -10.71
C TYR A 408 -12.17 -25.50 -9.78
N GLN A 409 -11.83 -26.37 -8.83
CA GLN A 409 -12.76 -26.95 -7.86
C GLN A 409 -12.60 -26.28 -6.49
N PHE A 410 -12.90 -24.98 -6.43
CA PHE A 410 -12.95 -24.20 -5.19
C PHE A 410 -14.34 -23.58 -5.01
N GLU A 411 -15.16 -24.21 -4.16
CA GLU A 411 -16.54 -23.80 -3.91
C GLU A 411 -16.66 -22.35 -3.40
N PRO A 412 -15.88 -21.89 -2.41
CA PRO A 412 -15.97 -20.50 -1.95
C PRO A 412 -15.68 -19.47 -3.05
N LEU A 413 -14.77 -19.80 -3.96
CA LEU A 413 -14.44 -18.93 -5.10
C LEU A 413 -15.58 -18.91 -6.13
N LYS A 414 -16.23 -20.05 -6.39
CA LYS A 414 -17.42 -20.13 -7.27
C LYS A 414 -18.61 -19.39 -6.68
N GLU A 415 -18.83 -19.48 -5.36
CA GLU A 415 -19.84 -18.70 -4.63
C GLU A 415 -19.60 -17.21 -4.81
N ALA A 416 -18.37 -16.74 -4.59
CA ALA A 416 -18.01 -15.34 -4.79
C ALA A 416 -18.21 -14.89 -6.24
N ALA A 417 -17.82 -15.71 -7.23
CA ALA A 417 -18.08 -15.40 -8.63
C ALA A 417 -19.57 -15.29 -8.95
N ALA A 418 -20.41 -16.15 -8.36
CA ALA A 418 -21.87 -16.11 -8.55
C ALA A 418 -22.52 -14.88 -7.89
N GLU A 419 -21.97 -14.40 -6.77
CA GLU A 419 -22.47 -13.25 -6.05
C GLU A 419 -22.05 -11.92 -6.71
N TYR A 420 -20.82 -11.85 -7.20
CA TYR A 420 -20.16 -10.58 -7.54
C TYR A 420 -19.84 -10.38 -9.03
N LEU A 421 -19.89 -11.45 -9.85
CA LEU A 421 -19.68 -11.38 -11.29
C LEU A 421 -20.96 -11.67 -12.06
N ASN A 422 -21.06 -11.14 -13.27
CA ASN A 422 -22.08 -11.52 -14.22
C ASN A 422 -21.72 -12.85 -14.91
N LEU A 423 -22.25 -13.97 -14.40
CA LEU A 423 -22.05 -15.30 -15.01
C LEU A 423 -22.60 -15.41 -16.46
N ASP A 424 -23.50 -14.50 -16.82
CA ASP A 424 -24.17 -14.44 -18.13
C ASP A 424 -23.54 -13.43 -19.09
N VAL A 425 -22.37 -12.88 -18.72
CA VAL A 425 -21.60 -12.01 -19.60
C VAL A 425 -21.28 -12.75 -20.91
N ALA A 426 -21.64 -12.12 -22.03
CA ALA A 426 -21.53 -12.72 -23.35
C ALA A 426 -20.57 -11.91 -24.24
N THR A 427 -19.64 -12.61 -24.88
CA THR A 427 -18.75 -12.05 -25.92
C THR A 427 -19.10 -12.76 -27.22
N ASN A 428 -19.36 -12.03 -28.31
CA ASN A 428 -19.86 -12.60 -29.57
C ASN A 428 -21.15 -13.43 -29.43
N GLY A 429 -22.01 -13.07 -28.45
CA GLY A 429 -23.29 -13.75 -28.20
C GLY A 429 -23.19 -15.07 -27.43
N GLU A 430 -22.02 -15.39 -26.86
CA GLU A 430 -21.78 -16.66 -26.17
C GLU A 430 -21.25 -16.41 -24.75
N THR A 431 -21.92 -17.01 -23.75
CA THR A 431 -21.50 -16.98 -22.35
C THR A 431 -20.53 -18.11 -22.03
N VAL A 432 -19.93 -18.10 -20.83
CA VAL A 432 -19.07 -19.20 -20.38
C VAL A 432 -19.82 -20.55 -20.40
N LEU A 433 -21.09 -20.58 -20.01
CA LEU A 433 -21.91 -21.80 -20.09
C LEU A 433 -21.94 -22.38 -21.51
N TRP A 434 -22.09 -21.53 -22.53
CA TRP A 434 -22.08 -21.96 -23.94
C TRP A 434 -20.73 -22.57 -24.34
N ASP A 435 -19.62 -21.95 -23.93
CA ASP A 435 -18.27 -22.45 -24.22
C ASP A 435 -18.04 -23.83 -23.58
N LYS A 436 -18.49 -24.02 -22.34
CA LYS A 436 -18.41 -25.31 -21.62
C LYS A 436 -19.27 -26.39 -22.28
N VAL A 437 -20.44 -26.05 -22.83
CA VAL A 437 -21.26 -27.00 -23.61
C VAL A 437 -20.57 -27.39 -24.91
N LYS A 438 -20.00 -26.43 -25.65
CA LYS A 438 -19.25 -26.70 -26.89
C LYS A 438 -18.08 -27.65 -26.63
N GLY A 439 -17.34 -27.42 -25.55
CA GLY A 439 -16.21 -28.24 -25.13
C GLY A 439 -16.58 -29.59 -24.49
N ASN A 440 -17.87 -29.93 -24.35
CA ASN A 440 -18.34 -31.10 -23.61
C ASN A 440 -17.80 -31.18 -22.16
N GLN A 441 -17.68 -30.03 -21.50
CA GLN A 441 -17.12 -29.90 -20.14
C GLN A 441 -18.22 -30.07 -19.08
N LYS A 442 -18.74 -31.30 -18.95
CA LYS A 442 -19.95 -31.59 -18.15
C LYS A 442 -19.88 -31.15 -16.68
N TYR A 443 -18.72 -31.30 -16.03
CA TYR A 443 -18.55 -30.89 -14.64
C TYR A 443 -18.73 -29.37 -14.49
N GLN A 444 -18.05 -28.59 -15.33
CA GLN A 444 -18.14 -27.13 -15.35
C GLN A 444 -19.53 -26.64 -15.76
N VAL A 445 -20.21 -27.33 -16.68
CA VAL A 445 -21.62 -27.04 -17.01
C VAL A 445 -22.50 -27.22 -15.77
N ASN A 446 -22.37 -28.33 -15.04
CA ASN A 446 -23.14 -28.55 -13.81
C ASN A 446 -22.86 -27.47 -12.77
N ASP A 447 -21.59 -27.12 -12.54
CA ASP A 447 -21.22 -26.07 -11.61
C ASP A 447 -21.89 -24.75 -11.98
N LEU A 448 -21.72 -24.27 -13.22
CA LEU A 448 -22.34 -23.02 -13.68
C LEU A 448 -23.86 -23.03 -13.48
N LEU A 449 -24.54 -24.16 -13.73
CA LEU A 449 -25.97 -24.29 -13.52
C LEU A 449 -26.39 -24.33 -12.03
N VAL A 450 -25.53 -24.85 -11.15
CA VAL A 450 -25.75 -24.83 -9.69
C VAL A 450 -25.60 -23.42 -9.16
N TYR A 451 -24.62 -22.68 -9.68
CA TYR A 451 -24.32 -21.30 -9.30
C TYR A 451 -25.16 -20.24 -10.04
N GLY A 452 -26.19 -20.66 -10.79
CA GLY A 452 -27.22 -19.75 -11.30
C GLY A 452 -27.01 -19.19 -12.71
N ALA A 453 -26.06 -19.69 -13.50
CA ALA A 453 -25.89 -19.28 -14.89
C ALA A 453 -27.18 -19.51 -15.70
N ASN A 454 -27.58 -18.52 -16.49
CA ASN A 454 -28.83 -18.53 -17.24
C ASN A 454 -28.75 -19.43 -18.48
N TYR A 455 -29.40 -20.58 -18.37
CA TYR A 455 -29.49 -21.58 -19.42
C TYR A 455 -30.59 -21.31 -20.46
N ASN A 456 -31.37 -20.24 -20.31
CA ASN A 456 -32.44 -19.86 -21.25
C ASN A 456 -31.96 -18.90 -22.35
N LEU A 457 -30.71 -18.43 -22.28
CA LEU A 457 -30.11 -17.59 -23.31
C LEU A 457 -30.01 -18.33 -24.65
N THR A 458 -30.00 -17.56 -25.73
CA THR A 458 -29.84 -18.07 -27.10
C THR A 458 -28.65 -17.44 -27.79
N ASP A 459 -27.98 -18.21 -28.66
CA ASP A 459 -26.92 -17.68 -29.52
C ASP A 459 -27.47 -16.75 -30.64
N ALA A 460 -26.59 -16.24 -31.48
CA ALA A 460 -26.93 -15.39 -32.63
C ALA A 460 -27.83 -16.07 -33.69
N TYR A 461 -27.94 -17.40 -33.67
CA TYR A 461 -28.82 -18.17 -34.53
C TYR A 461 -30.16 -18.52 -33.86
N ASN A 462 -30.43 -17.96 -32.67
CA ASN A 462 -31.59 -18.26 -31.83
C ASN A 462 -31.64 -19.74 -31.41
N ASN A 463 -30.49 -20.43 -31.41
CA ASN A 463 -30.36 -21.76 -30.82
C ASN A 463 -30.43 -21.62 -29.30
N ASN A 464 -31.00 -22.61 -28.62
CA ASN A 464 -30.79 -22.83 -27.18
C ASN A 464 -29.75 -23.93 -26.94
N LEU A 465 -29.40 -24.20 -25.69
CA LEU A 465 -28.39 -25.21 -25.32
C LEU A 465 -28.73 -26.64 -25.77
N LEU A 466 -30.01 -26.96 -26.03
CA LEU A 466 -30.41 -28.25 -26.61
C LEU A 466 -30.08 -28.34 -28.10
N HIS A 467 -30.21 -27.26 -28.87
CA HIS A 467 -29.76 -27.25 -30.27
C HIS A 467 -28.26 -27.49 -30.34
N LEU A 468 -27.49 -26.86 -29.45
CA LEU A 468 -26.04 -27.04 -29.38
C LEU A 468 -25.66 -28.48 -28.98
N SER A 469 -26.30 -29.02 -27.95
CA SER A 469 -26.08 -30.42 -27.53
C SER A 469 -26.46 -31.42 -28.64
N ALA A 470 -27.53 -31.14 -29.37
CA ALA A 470 -27.97 -31.91 -30.53
C ALA A 470 -26.98 -31.83 -31.70
N GLN A 471 -26.42 -30.64 -31.97
CA GLN A 471 -25.41 -30.42 -33.00
C GLN A 471 -24.11 -31.17 -32.69
N ASN A 472 -23.76 -31.33 -31.42
CA ASN A 472 -22.55 -32.03 -30.98
C ASN A 472 -22.78 -33.54 -30.78
N GLY A 473 -24.00 -34.03 -30.96
CA GLY A 473 -24.33 -35.45 -30.74
C GLY A 473 -24.28 -35.89 -29.28
N ASN A 474 -24.31 -34.94 -28.34
CA ASN A 474 -24.08 -35.18 -26.92
C ASN A 474 -25.41 -35.44 -26.20
N LYS A 475 -25.75 -36.73 -26.04
CA LYS A 475 -27.00 -37.15 -25.41
C LYS A 475 -27.03 -36.82 -23.92
N GLU A 476 -25.92 -36.99 -23.23
CA GLU A 476 -25.80 -36.75 -21.80
C GLU A 476 -26.02 -35.27 -21.46
N MET A 477 -25.44 -34.37 -22.27
CA MET A 477 -25.66 -32.93 -22.13
C MET A 477 -27.08 -32.54 -22.50
N ALA A 478 -27.64 -33.13 -23.56
CA ALA A 478 -29.04 -32.90 -23.92
C ALA A 478 -30.00 -33.35 -22.81
N GLN A 479 -29.74 -34.50 -22.17
CA GLN A 479 -30.51 -34.98 -21.01
C GLN A 479 -30.43 -33.99 -19.85
N LEU A 480 -29.23 -33.51 -19.50
CA LEU A 480 -29.05 -32.52 -18.43
C LEU A 480 -29.92 -31.27 -18.65
N PHE A 481 -29.92 -30.72 -19.86
CA PHE A 481 -30.70 -29.52 -20.17
C PHE A 481 -32.21 -29.78 -20.23
N ILE A 482 -32.65 -30.96 -20.67
CA ILE A 482 -34.05 -31.39 -20.59
C ILE A 482 -34.50 -31.48 -19.12
N ASP A 483 -33.64 -31.98 -18.24
CA ASP A 483 -33.93 -32.11 -16.80
C ASP A 483 -33.99 -30.74 -16.11
N LYS A 484 -33.20 -29.76 -16.58
CA LYS A 484 -33.28 -28.35 -16.18
C LYS A 484 -34.47 -27.58 -16.81
N GLY A 485 -35.24 -28.21 -17.71
CA GLY A 485 -36.43 -27.63 -18.32
C GLY A 485 -36.16 -26.73 -19.54
N VAL A 486 -34.99 -26.83 -20.18
CA VAL A 486 -34.72 -26.13 -21.44
C VAL A 486 -35.73 -26.58 -22.49
N SER A 487 -36.35 -25.62 -23.19
CA SER A 487 -37.43 -25.92 -24.13
C SER A 487 -36.99 -26.79 -25.31
N LEU A 488 -37.66 -27.93 -25.48
CA LEU A 488 -37.56 -28.79 -26.66
C LEU A 488 -38.36 -28.27 -27.86
N GLU A 489 -39.24 -27.28 -27.62
CA GLU A 489 -40.14 -26.70 -28.62
C GLU A 489 -39.53 -25.51 -29.35
N LYS A 490 -38.47 -24.90 -28.79
CA LYS A 490 -37.81 -23.72 -29.38
C LYS A 490 -37.33 -24.04 -30.79
N GLU A 491 -37.65 -23.17 -31.72
CA GLU A 491 -37.12 -23.18 -33.09
C GLU A 491 -36.04 -22.11 -33.23
N ASN A 492 -34.92 -22.49 -33.85
CA ASN A 492 -33.87 -21.54 -34.22
C ASN A 492 -34.25 -20.75 -35.50
N ASN A 493 -33.37 -19.88 -35.97
CA ASN A 493 -33.61 -19.02 -37.15
C ASN A 493 -33.83 -19.80 -38.47
N ARG A 494 -33.61 -21.12 -38.50
CA ARG A 494 -33.90 -21.99 -39.65
C ARG A 494 -35.24 -22.73 -39.50
N GLY A 495 -36.03 -22.44 -38.46
CA GLY A 495 -37.23 -23.18 -38.09
C GLY A 495 -36.91 -24.61 -37.63
N TRP A 496 -35.69 -24.85 -37.15
CA TRP A 496 -35.28 -26.18 -36.70
C TRP A 496 -35.33 -26.24 -35.19
N ARG A 497 -35.99 -27.27 -34.68
CA ARG A 497 -35.95 -27.69 -33.28
C ARG A 497 -34.71 -28.57 -33.01
N PRO A 498 -34.34 -28.82 -31.75
CA PRO A 498 -33.15 -29.63 -31.41
C PRO A 498 -33.09 -30.99 -32.11
N GLU A 499 -34.21 -31.72 -32.23
CA GLU A 499 -34.23 -33.03 -32.90
C GLU A 499 -33.89 -32.94 -34.39
N LYS A 500 -34.25 -31.83 -35.04
CA LYS A 500 -33.94 -31.59 -36.45
C LYS A 500 -32.47 -31.24 -36.64
N VAL A 501 -31.89 -30.47 -35.72
CA VAL A 501 -30.45 -30.18 -35.68
C VAL A 501 -29.65 -31.48 -35.55
N ALA A 502 -29.97 -32.34 -34.58
CA ALA A 502 -29.32 -33.65 -34.42
C ALA A 502 -29.37 -34.49 -35.70
N LYS A 503 -30.53 -34.53 -36.38
CA LYS A 503 -30.67 -35.26 -37.65
C LYS A 503 -29.78 -34.69 -38.75
N LYS A 504 -29.69 -33.36 -38.85
CA LYS A 504 -28.88 -32.66 -39.86
C LYS A 504 -27.38 -32.80 -39.59
N ALA A 505 -26.98 -32.90 -38.33
CA ALA A 505 -25.61 -33.17 -37.90
C ALA A 505 -25.22 -34.66 -37.97
N GLY A 506 -26.14 -35.57 -38.33
CA GLY A 506 -25.87 -37.00 -38.52
C GLY A 506 -26.19 -37.89 -37.31
N TYR A 507 -26.55 -37.31 -36.17
CA TYR A 507 -26.88 -38.03 -34.93
C TYR A 507 -28.34 -38.52 -34.94
N LYS A 508 -28.61 -39.52 -35.78
CA LYS A 508 -29.97 -40.06 -36.01
C LYS A 508 -30.62 -40.62 -34.74
N ASP A 509 -29.86 -41.29 -33.88
CA ASP A 509 -30.40 -41.89 -32.66
C ASP A 509 -30.71 -40.83 -31.60
N LEU A 510 -29.85 -39.81 -31.47
CA LEU A 510 -30.12 -38.64 -30.65
C LEU A 510 -31.37 -37.90 -31.14
N SER A 511 -31.52 -37.72 -32.46
CA SER A 511 -32.71 -37.10 -33.06
C SER A 511 -34.00 -37.86 -32.71
N LYS A 512 -33.99 -39.19 -32.86
CA LYS A 512 -35.14 -40.04 -32.48
C LYS A 512 -35.45 -39.92 -30.99
N TRP A 513 -34.41 -39.90 -30.15
CA TRP A 513 -34.54 -39.78 -28.70
C TRP A 513 -35.10 -38.41 -28.29
N LEU A 514 -34.57 -37.30 -28.81
CA LEU A 514 -35.08 -35.94 -28.56
C LEU A 514 -36.55 -35.80 -28.96
N LYS A 515 -36.92 -36.33 -30.15
CA LYS A 515 -38.32 -36.35 -30.60
C LYS A 515 -39.23 -37.14 -29.65
N LYS A 516 -38.70 -38.22 -29.05
CA LYS A 516 -39.44 -39.04 -28.08
C LYS A 516 -39.61 -38.28 -26.76
N GLU A 517 -38.56 -37.66 -26.24
CA GLU A 517 -38.62 -36.85 -25.01
C GLU A 517 -39.58 -35.67 -25.14
N ARG A 518 -39.56 -34.98 -26.29
CA ARG A 518 -40.48 -33.89 -26.60
C ARG A 518 -41.94 -34.33 -26.51
N LYS A 519 -42.29 -35.40 -27.25
CA LYS A 519 -43.65 -35.99 -27.24
C LYS A 519 -44.10 -36.58 -25.91
N ARG A 520 -43.18 -36.87 -24.99
CA ARG A 520 -43.52 -37.39 -23.65
C ARG A 520 -43.94 -36.27 -22.69
N ARG A 521 -43.59 -35.03 -23.00
CA ARG A 521 -43.77 -33.84 -22.16
C ARG A 521 -44.80 -32.86 -22.73
N ASP A 522 -45.24 -33.09 -23.97
CA ASP A 522 -46.50 -32.60 -24.56
C ASP A 522 -47.69 -33.34 -23.92
#